data_AF-A0A8J7WZA5-F1
#
_entry.id   AF-A0A8J7WZA5-F1
#
_cell.length_a   1.000
_cell.length_b   1.000
_cell.length_c   1.000
_cell.angle_alpha   90.00
_cell.angle_beta   90.00
_cell.angle_gamma   90.00
#
_symmetry.space_group_name_H-M   'P 1'
#
loop_
_entity.id
_entity.type
_entity.pdbx_description
1 polymer ?
#
loop_
_entity_poly.entity_id
_entity_poly.type
_entity_poly.pdbx_seq_one_letter_code
_entity_poly.pdbx_strand_id
1 'polypeptide(L)' 'MEKYTQPPEGNEHIEPEDATAKVKFEVYGHEMIEKVVRASGNSGRIYIPPDWVGHRVKIIKVD' A
#
# COMPACT_ATOMS: atom_id res chain seq x y z
N MET A 1 5.04 51.15 21.54
CA MET A 1 5.39 50.93 20.12
C MET A 1 5.97 49.55 20.04
N GLU A 2 5.26 48.61 19.40
CA GLU A 2 5.83 47.40 18.80
C GLU A 2 7.21 47.70 18.20
N LYS A 3 8.07 46.68 18.05
CA LYS A 3 8.53 46.19 16.73
C LYS A 3 9.53 45.01 16.87
N TYR A 4 9.16 43.91 16.19
CA TYR A 4 9.94 42.79 15.64
C TYR A 4 10.37 41.59 16.51
N THR A 5 9.61 40.53 16.30
CA THR A 5 9.94 39.10 16.34
C THR A 5 11.29 38.77 15.71
N GLN A 6 12.06 37.90 16.36
CA GLN A 6 13.04 37.03 15.70
C GLN A 6 12.48 35.58 15.75
N PRO A 7 12.32 34.90 14.60
CA PRO A 7 12.01 33.47 14.60
C PRO A 7 13.25 32.68 15.06
N PRO A 8 13.11 31.59 15.82
CA PRO A 8 14.24 30.68 16.03
C PRO A 8 14.65 30.06 14.69
N GLU A 9 15.93 30.26 14.37
CA GLU A 9 16.64 29.74 13.22
C GLU A 9 16.78 28.21 13.28
N GLY A 10 16.82 27.58 12.11
CA GLY A 10 17.50 26.30 11.95
C GLY A 10 16.71 25.20 11.25
N ASN A 11 16.73 25.25 9.92
CA ASN A 11 16.45 24.19 8.96
C ASN A 11 16.22 22.78 9.55
N GLU A 12 14.96 22.40 9.66
CA GLU A 12 14.57 20.99 9.58
C GLU A 12 14.88 20.52 8.16
N HIS A 13 15.98 19.75 8.04
CA HIS A 13 16.35 19.01 6.85
C HIS A 13 15.24 17.98 6.59
N ILE A 14 14.22 18.36 5.83
CA ILE A 14 13.24 17.41 5.30
C ILE A 14 13.96 16.68 4.18
N GLU A 15 14.64 15.59 4.53
CA GLU A 15 15.10 14.59 3.55
C GLU A 15 13.87 14.22 2.69
N PRO A 16 13.99 14.15 1.35
CA PRO A 16 12.87 13.73 0.53
C PRO A 16 12.55 12.29 0.88
N GLU A 17 11.52 12.11 1.69
CA GLU A 17 10.89 10.82 1.93
C GLU A 17 10.65 10.20 0.56
N ASP A 18 11.35 9.10 0.29
CA ASP A 18 11.32 8.40 -0.98
C ASP A 18 9.90 8.36 -1.52
N ALA A 19 9.68 9.07 -2.63
CA ALA A 19 8.40 9.27 -3.30
C ALA A 19 7.93 7.98 -3.98
N THR A 20 7.90 6.87 -3.24
CA THR A 20 6.98 5.77 -3.47
C THR A 20 5.59 6.31 -3.20
N ALA A 21 5.03 6.98 -4.21
CA ALA A 21 3.70 7.57 -4.14
C ALA A 21 2.74 6.51 -3.57
N LYS A 22 2.22 6.74 -2.37
CA LYS A 22 1.26 5.84 -1.74
C LYS A 22 0.03 5.76 -2.63
N VAL A 23 -0.19 4.61 -3.27
CA VAL A 23 -1.34 4.39 -4.15
C VAL A 23 -2.52 3.93 -3.29
N LYS A 24 -3.64 4.65 -3.39
CA LYS A 24 -4.91 4.22 -2.79
C LYS A 24 -5.67 3.35 -3.78
N PHE A 25 -6.06 2.16 -3.36
CA PHE A 25 -6.99 1.31 -4.11
C PHE A 25 -8.37 1.33 -3.42
N GLU A 26 -9.42 1.57 -4.21
CA GLU A 26 -10.81 1.38 -3.77
C GLU A 26 -11.38 0.16 -4.50
N VAL A 27 -11.87 -0.82 -3.73
CA VAL A 27 -12.36 -2.09 -4.25
C VAL A 27 -13.73 -2.38 -3.65
N TYR A 28 -14.68 -2.75 -4.51
CA TYR A 28 -15.97 -3.28 -4.09
C TYR A 28 -15.90 -4.81 -4.12
N GLY A 29 -16.19 -5.45 -2.99
CA GLY A 29 -16.14 -6.89 -2.85
C GLY A 29 -16.93 -7.34 -1.62
N HIS A 30 -17.27 -8.62 -1.57
CA HIS A 30 -17.94 -9.21 -0.41
C HIS A 30 -16.95 -9.55 0.72
N GLU A 31 -15.74 -9.97 0.35
CA GLU A 31 -14.70 -10.43 1.26
C GLU A 31 -13.30 -10.06 0.72
N MET A 32 -12.34 -9.79 1.62
CA MET A 32 -10.93 -9.53 1.31
C MET A 32 -10.02 -10.48 2.08
N ILE A 33 -9.10 -11.14 1.38
CA ILE A 33 -8.12 -12.05 1.98
C ILE A 33 -6.72 -11.69 1.48
N GLU A 34 -5.77 -11.57 2.40
CA GLU A 34 -4.35 -11.37 2.09
C GLU A 34 -3.58 -12.70 2.28
N LYS A 35 -2.78 -13.08 1.29
CA LYS A 35 -1.93 -14.28 1.33
C LYS A 35 -0.60 -14.06 0.64
N VAL A 36 0.45 -14.66 1.21
CA VAL A 36 1.78 -14.72 0.60
C VAL A 36 1.78 -15.75 -0.54
N VAL A 37 2.24 -15.32 -1.71
CA VAL A 37 2.43 -16.18 -2.88
C VAL A 37 3.50 -17.23 -2.59
N ARG A 38 3.22 -18.51 -2.90
CA ARG A 38 4.20 -19.59 -2.81
C ARG A 38 4.71 -19.96 -4.20
N ALA A 39 5.98 -20.34 -4.30
CA ALA A 39 6.56 -20.83 -5.56
C ALA A 39 5.88 -22.12 -6.05
N SER A 40 5.71 -22.22 -7.36
CA SER A 40 5.19 -23.39 -8.07
C SER A 40 5.72 -23.39 -9.51
N GLY A 41 6.86 -24.05 -9.73
CA GLY A 41 7.54 -24.06 -11.04
C GLY A 41 7.99 -22.67 -11.45
N ASN A 42 7.54 -22.22 -12.63
CA ASN A 42 7.78 -20.87 -13.16
C ASN A 42 6.72 -19.83 -12.74
N SER A 43 5.86 -20.18 -11.78
CA SER A 43 4.73 -19.36 -11.36
C SER A 43 4.56 -19.31 -9.83
N GLY A 44 3.71 -18.39 -9.38
CA GLY A 44 3.25 -18.32 -7.99
C GLY A 44 1.86 -18.94 -7.83
N ARG A 45 1.61 -19.62 -6.70
CA ARG A 45 0.29 -20.14 -6.33
C ARG A 45 -0.19 -19.55 -5.02
N ILE A 46 -1.49 -19.27 -4.96
CA ILE A 46 -2.24 -18.93 -3.75
C ILE A 46 -3.47 -19.84 -3.72
N TYR A 47 -3.73 -20.50 -2.58
CA TYR A 47 -4.97 -21.24 -2.36
C TYR A 47 -6.04 -20.30 -1.81
N ILE A 48 -7.09 -20.06 -2.60
CA ILE A 48 -8.29 -19.34 -2.18
C ILE A 48 -9.29 -20.31 -1.52
N PRO A 49 -10.24 -19.81 -0.71
CA PRO A 49 -11.29 -20.63 -0.13
C PRO A 49 -12.04 -21.48 -1.18
N PRO A 50 -12.44 -22.73 -0.85
CA PRO A 50 -13.08 -23.63 -1.81
C PRO A 50 -14.47 -23.16 -2.27
N ASP A 51 -15.17 -22.41 -1.44
CA ASP A 51 -16.45 -21.75 -1.76
C ASP A 51 -16.30 -20.66 -2.84
N TRP A 52 -15.10 -20.16 -3.10
CA TRP A 52 -14.83 -19.24 -4.19
C TRP A 52 -14.71 -19.93 -5.56
N VAL A 53 -14.69 -21.27 -5.61
CA VAL A 53 -14.68 -22.00 -6.89
C VAL A 53 -15.91 -21.61 -7.72
N GLY A 54 -15.70 -21.26 -8.99
CA GLY A 54 -16.75 -20.78 -9.89
C GLY A 54 -17.07 -19.29 -9.78
N HIS A 55 -16.49 -18.56 -8.82
CA HIS A 55 -16.67 -17.12 -8.68
C HIS A 55 -15.61 -16.32 -9.46
N ARG A 56 -15.95 -15.09 -9.87
CA ARG A 56 -15.02 -14.16 -10.52
C ARG A 56 -14.22 -13.41 -9.46
N VAL A 57 -12.90 -13.62 -9.46
CA VAL A 57 -11.96 -12.99 -8.50
C VAL A 57 -11.05 -11.96 -9.19
N LYS A 58 -10.63 -10.93 -8.45
CA LYS A 58 -9.57 -9.99 -8.84
C LYS A 58 -8.45 -10.10 -7.81
N ILE A 59 -7.20 -10.18 -8.27
CA ILE A 59 -6.02 -10.24 -7.42
C ILE A 59 -5.18 -8.99 -7.70
N ILE A 60 -4.73 -8.32 -6.66
CA ILE A 60 -3.91 -7.12 -6.72
C ILE A 60 -2.62 -7.42 -5.95
N LYS A 61 -1.46 -7.20 -6.57
CA LYS A 61 -0.16 -7.22 -5.88
C LYS A 61 -0.02 -5.88 -5.14
N VAL A 62 0.31 -5.93 -3.85
CA VAL A 62 0.29 -4.75 -2.95
C VAL A 62 1.67 -4.31 -2.48
N ASP A 63 2.71 -5.04 -2.91
CA ASP A 63 4.14 -4.76 -2.65
C ASP A 63 4.89 -4.43 -3.95
#